data_AF-E6QB46-F1
#
_entry.id   AF-E6QB46-F1
#
_cell.length_a   1.000
_cell.length_b   1.000
_cell.length_c   1.000
_cell.angle_alpha   90.00
_cell.angle_beta   90.00
_cell.angle_gamma   90.00
#
_symmetry.space_group_name_H-M   'P 1'
#
loop_
_entity.id
_entity.type
_entity.pdbx_description
1 polymer ?
#
loop_
_entity_poly.entity_id
_entity_poly.type
_entity_poly.pdbx_seq_one_letter_code
_entity_poly.pdbx_strand_id
1 'polypeptide(L)'
;MDINRFDKLLGGENPTPEEYAQFVYVINKLPWEALWTILISNIQMSNILKSVVNKELHDKLPGQVIGPHFDRLIENVWNRYKSTESK
;
A
#
# COMPACT_ATOMS: atom_id res chain seq x y z
N MET A 1 -1.02 8.94 -15.94
CA MET A 1 -2.25 8.58 -15.20
C MET A 1 -2.79 9.81 -14.50
N ASP A 2 -4.08 10.07 -14.62
CA ASP A 2 -4.79 11.07 -13.82
C ASP A 2 -5.24 10.51 -12.45
N ILE A 3 -5.61 11.40 -11.52
CA ILE A 3 -5.96 11.05 -10.14
C ILE A 3 -7.20 10.15 -10.08
N ASN A 4 -8.23 10.45 -10.86
CA ASN A 4 -9.47 9.67 -10.84
C ASN A 4 -9.23 8.23 -11.29
N ARG A 5 -8.34 8.03 -12.27
CA ARG A 5 -7.97 6.68 -12.70
C ARG A 5 -7.18 5.94 -11.63
N PHE A 6 -6.23 6.62 -11.00
CA PHE A 6 -5.44 6.03 -9.91
C PHE A 6 -6.33 5.57 -8.74
N ASP A 7 -7.28 6.40 -8.33
CA ASP A 7 -8.22 6.08 -7.24
C ASP A 7 -9.11 4.87 -7.57
N LYS A 8 -9.53 4.72 -8.83
CA LYS A 8 -10.28 3.53 -9.27
C LYS A 8 -9.45 2.24 -9.17
N LEU A 9 -8.17 2.30 -9.52
CA LEU A 9 -7.26 1.16 -9.40
C LEU A 9 -7.02 0.79 -7.93
N LEU A 10 -6.86 1.79 -7.06
CA LEU A 10 -6.82 1.58 -5.60
C LEU A 10 -8.12 0.96 -5.08
N GLY A 11 -9.26 1.35 -5.66
CA GLY A 11 -10.59 0.79 -5.38
C GLY A 11 -10.83 -0.63 -5.88
N GLY A 12 -9.85 -1.28 -6.50
CA GLY A 12 -9.95 -2.68 -6.91
C GLY A 12 -10.26 -2.93 -8.38
N GLU A 13 -10.33 -1.88 -9.20
CA GLU A 13 -10.49 -2.06 -10.64
C GLU A 13 -9.28 -2.78 -11.25
N ASN A 14 -9.52 -3.64 -12.22
CA ASN A 14 -8.46 -4.32 -12.94
C ASN A 14 -7.80 -3.35 -13.93
N PRO A 15 -6.47 -3.21 -13.89
CA PRO A 15 -5.76 -2.33 -14.81
C PRO A 15 -5.71 -2.94 -16.21
N THR A 16 -5.77 -2.09 -17.24
CA THR A 16 -5.24 -2.44 -18.55
C THR A 16 -3.69 -2.52 -18.49
N PRO A 17 -3.02 -3.11 -19.50
CA PRO A 17 -1.55 -3.17 -19.51
C PRO A 17 -0.88 -1.78 -19.42
N GLU A 18 -1.44 -0.77 -20.08
CA GLU A 18 -0.91 0.59 -20.03
C GLU A 18 -1.11 1.23 -18.65
N GLU A 19 -2.28 1.05 -18.05
CA GLU A 19 -2.57 1.54 -16.70
C GLU A 19 -1.68 0.86 -15.66
N TYR A 20 -1.42 -0.44 -15.82
CA TYR A 20 -0.48 -1.16 -14.98
C TYR A 20 0.92 -0.55 -15.05
N ALA A 21 1.43 -0.30 -16.26
CA ALA A 21 2.75 0.32 -16.43
C ALA A 21 2.82 1.73 -15.82
N GLN A 22 1.78 2.53 -16.02
CA GLN A 22 1.68 3.86 -15.44
C GLN A 22 1.57 3.82 -13.90
N PHE A 23 0.83 2.85 -13.36
CA PHE A 23 0.71 2.64 -11.91
C PHE A 23 2.06 2.28 -11.30
N VAL A 24 2.77 1.31 -11.87
CA VAL A 24 4.13 0.92 -11.44
C VAL A 24 5.05 2.14 -11.45
N TYR A 25 5.01 2.97 -12.49
CA TYR A 25 5.82 4.19 -12.57
C TYR A 25 5.54 5.18 -11.43
N VAL A 26 4.27 5.33 -11.02
CA VAL A 26 3.89 6.17 -9.87
C VAL A 26 4.39 5.54 -8.58
N ILE A 27 4.13 4.27 -8.35
CA ILE A 27 4.52 3.51 -7.15
C ILE A 27 6.02 3.60 -6.90
N ASN A 28 6.84 3.44 -7.93
CA ASN A 28 8.30 3.49 -7.82
C ASN A 28 8.83 4.85 -7.35
N LYS A 29 8.02 5.91 -7.41
CA LYS A 29 8.40 7.26 -6.98
C LYS A 29 7.91 7.62 -5.58
N LEU A 30 7.01 6.83 -5.01
CA LEU A 30 6.45 7.12 -3.70
C LEU A 30 7.44 6.78 -2.57
N PRO A 31 7.44 7.56 -1.48
CA PRO A 31 8.19 7.20 -0.28
C PRO A 31 7.56 5.97 0.39
N TRP A 32 8.34 5.24 1.20
CA TRP A 32 7.91 3.97 1.79
C TRP A 32 6.65 4.14 2.68
N GLU A 33 6.48 5.28 3.35
CA GLU A 33 5.31 5.60 4.16
C GLU A 33 4.03 5.62 3.32
N ALA A 34 4.09 6.21 2.12
CA ALA A 34 2.94 6.28 1.21
C ALA A 34 2.59 4.89 0.66
N LEU A 35 3.61 4.06 0.35
CA LEU A 35 3.43 2.68 -0.07
C LEU A 35 2.75 1.85 1.02
N TRP A 36 3.19 2.02 2.27
CA TRP A 36 2.57 1.42 3.44
C TRP A 36 1.10 1.82 3.58
N THR A 37 0.81 3.13 3.52
CA THR A 37 -0.56 3.66 3.57
C THR A 37 -1.43 3.06 2.47
N ILE A 38 -0.92 2.96 1.24
CA ILE A 38 -1.66 2.38 0.12
C ILE A 38 -2.08 0.93 0.44
N LEU A 39 -1.18 0.11 0.97
CA LEU A 39 -1.47 -1.29 1.29
C LEU A 39 -2.51 -1.46 2.40
N ILE A 40 -2.44 -0.65 3.46
CA ILE A 40 -3.35 -0.78 4.61
C ILE A 40 -4.72 -0.16 4.34
N SER A 41 -4.79 0.91 3.54
CA SER A 41 -6.03 1.65 3.31
C SER A 41 -6.85 1.13 2.14
N ASN A 42 -6.22 0.44 1.17
CA ASN A 42 -6.87 0.00 -0.06
C ASN A 42 -6.99 -1.53 -0.12
N ILE A 43 -7.77 -2.09 0.81
CA ILE A 43 -7.97 -3.55 0.96
C ILE A 43 -8.58 -4.17 -0.31
N GLN A 44 -9.34 -3.40 -1.07
CA GLN A 44 -10.00 -3.86 -2.30
C GLN A 44 -9.07 -3.85 -3.53
N MET A 45 -7.88 -3.23 -3.44
CA MET A 45 -6.92 -3.17 -4.54
C MET A 45 -6.60 -4.58 -5.08
N SER A 46 -6.53 -4.70 -6.39
CA SER A 46 -6.30 -5.99 -7.05
C SER A 46 -4.94 -6.60 -6.63
N ASN A 47 -4.86 -7.92 -6.59
CA ASN A 47 -3.66 -8.62 -6.11
C ASN A 47 -2.41 -8.30 -6.94
N ILE A 48 -2.58 -8.05 -8.24
CA ILE A 48 -1.47 -7.70 -9.14
C ILE A 48 -0.92 -6.30 -8.84
N LEU A 49 -1.76 -5.35 -8.42
CA LEU A 49 -1.31 -4.03 -8.02
C LEU A 49 -0.72 -4.06 -6.61
N LYS A 50 -1.33 -4.83 -5.69
CA LYS A 50 -0.78 -5.08 -4.35
C LYS A 50 0.62 -5.69 -4.39
N SER A 51 0.90 -6.62 -5.31
CA SER A 51 2.23 -7.22 -5.39
C SER A 51 3.30 -6.19 -5.80
N VAL A 52 2.96 -5.24 -6.68
CA VAL A 52 3.84 -4.13 -7.05
C VAL A 52 4.11 -3.23 -5.85
N VAL A 53 3.07 -2.80 -5.14
CA VAL A 53 3.24 -1.92 -3.96
C VAL A 53 4.02 -2.61 -2.85
N ASN A 54 3.75 -3.89 -2.58
CA ASN A 54 4.51 -4.69 -1.61
C ASN A 54 5.98 -4.81 -1.99
N LYS A 55 6.28 -5.15 -3.25
CA LYS A 55 7.66 -5.25 -3.72
C LYS A 55 8.41 -3.93 -3.52
N GLU A 56 7.83 -2.84 -4.00
CA GLU A 56 8.46 -1.52 -3.91
C GLU A 56 8.64 -1.08 -2.45
N LEU A 57 7.68 -1.38 -1.58
CA LEU A 57 7.80 -1.15 -0.15
C LEU A 57 8.97 -1.95 0.45
N HIS A 58 9.08 -3.24 0.13
CA HIS A 58 10.18 -4.09 0.59
C HIS A 58 11.55 -3.59 0.11
N ASP A 59 11.65 -3.17 -1.15
CA ASP A 59 12.89 -2.66 -1.73
C ASP A 59 13.34 -1.33 -1.08
N LYS A 60 12.38 -0.51 -0.62
CA LYS A 60 12.64 0.78 0.03
C LYS A 60 12.78 0.73 1.54
N LEU A 61 12.26 -0.32 2.19
CA LEU A 61 12.47 -0.50 3.62
C LEU A 61 13.95 -0.87 3.85
N PRO A 62 14.74 -0.03 4.55
CA PRO A 62 16.11 -0.38 4.86
C PRO A 62 16.10 -1.68 5.69
N GLY A 63 16.75 -2.73 5.16
CA GLY A 63 16.74 -4.10 5.68
C GLY A 63 17.30 -4.31 7.11
N GLN A 64 17.39 -3.26 7.92
CA GLN A 64 17.84 -3.29 9.32
C GLN A 64 16.78 -2.79 10.33
N VAL A 65 15.61 -2.29 9.88
CA VAL A 65 14.63 -1.62 10.78
C VAL A 65 13.36 -2.47 11.04
N ILE A 66 13.32 -3.71 10.56
CA ILE A 66 12.07 -4.51 10.50
C ILE A 66 11.64 -5.06 11.88
N GLY A 67 12.49 -5.14 12.90
CA GLY A 67 12.06 -5.68 14.20
C GLY A 67 11.19 -4.69 15.00
N PRO A 68 11.80 -3.71 15.70
CA PRO A 68 11.08 -2.97 16.76
C PRO A 68 10.05 -1.96 16.24
N HIS A 69 10.30 -1.36 15.07
CA HIS A 69 9.39 -0.36 14.51
C HIS A 69 8.17 -0.97 13.84
N PHE A 70 8.32 -2.15 13.24
CA PHE A 70 7.22 -2.89 12.63
C PHE A 70 6.29 -3.47 13.68
N ASP A 71 6.83 -4.03 14.76
CA ASP A 71 6.04 -4.52 15.90
C ASP A 71 5.20 -3.39 16.52
N ARG A 72 5.80 -2.22 16.71
CA ARG A 72 5.10 -1.05 17.26
C ARG A 72 4.04 -0.49 16.30
N LEU A 73 4.27 -0.60 14.99
CA LEU A 73 3.29 -0.22 13.97
C LEU A 73 2.12 -1.19 13.93
N ILE A 74 2.37 -2.50 13.97
CA ILE A 74 1.34 -3.54 14.06
C ILE A 74 0.53 -3.35 15.34
N GLU A 75 1.17 -3.10 16.47
CA GLU A 75 0.51 -2.86 17.75
C GLU A 75 -0.41 -1.63 17.70
N ASN A 76 0.03 -0.53 17.11
CA ASN A 76 -0.79 0.68 16.96
C ASN A 76 -1.99 0.46 16.03
N VAL A 77 -1.81 -0.24 14.91
CA VAL A 77 -2.90 -0.55 13.95
C VAL A 77 -3.92 -1.48 14.60
N TRP A 78 -3.45 -2.51 15.31
CA TRP A 78 -4.29 -3.47 16.03
C TRP A 78 -5.10 -2.81 17.14
N ASN A 79 -4.48 -1.91 17.91
CA ASN A 79 -5.17 -1.15 18.96
C ASN A 79 -6.24 -0.22 18.39
N ARG A 80 -5.97 0.40 17.24
CA ARG A 80 -6.95 1.23 16.55
C ARG A 80 -8.14 0.40 16.04
N TYR A 81 -7.90 -0.79 15.49
CA TYR A 81 -8.96 -1.72 15.07
C TYR A 81 -9.86 -2.16 16.25
N LYS A 82 -9.26 -2.56 17.38
CA LYS A 82 -10.05 -2.93 18.57
C LYS A 82 -10.90 -1.78 19.12
N SER A 83 -10.38 -0.55 19.04
CA SER A 83 -11.12 0.64 19.50
C SER A 83 -12.35 0.95 18.64
N THR A 84 -12.37 0.49 17.38
CA THR A 84 -13.50 0.66 16.47
C THR A 84 -14.55 -0.45 16.59
N GLU A 85 -14.21 -1.62 17.11
CA GLU A 85 -15.17 -2.73 17.36
C GLU A 85 -15.86 -2.66 18.74
N SER A 86 -15.38 -1.82 19.66
CA SER A 86 -15.94 -1.66 21.02
C SER A 86 -16.99 -0.53 21.14
N LYS A 87 -17.60 -0.10 20.04
CA LYS A 87 -18.71 0.85 19.99
C LYS A 87 -19.88 0.26 19.23
#